data_AF-A0A2U3EBC2-F1
#
_entry.id   AF-A0A2U3EBC2-F1
#
_cell.length_a   1.000
_cell.length_b   1.000
_cell.length_c   1.000
_cell.angle_alpha   90.00
_cell.angle_beta   90.00
_cell.angle_gamma   90.00
#
_symmetry.space_group_name_H-M   'P 1'
#
loop_
_entity.id
_entity.type
_entity.pdbx_description
1 polymer ?
#
loop_
_entity_poly.entity_id
_entity_poly.type
_entity_poly.pdbx_seq_one_letter_code
_entity_poly.pdbx_strand_id
1 'polypeptide(L)'
;MPRKSEKSQPSGRAATSTKPIGAGPLARWLTICFVKMRNQTYIRRVWKRPPGLLTVFGRCIKVYPFENLAEAHAMQFVAQQTSIPVPKVHCAFVQNGKTYIVMDRIDGQMVGRGWQSRSYESKKRILDQLRGMVNELRSIRRVPESTVVSGVEGGPFCDPRLPSTLFWGPFATIRDFHQALVNNIDFQVANSDSMGPEYSDLNDLFAFYRQSPETLVFTHGDLSWRNIMVNGDDVVGIIDWETSGWLPPYWEYTCAKMVTYNAFSDEEIDMYVEPMPCELEMDNIRQKYFGF
;
A
#
# COMPACT_ATOMS: atom_id res chain seq x y z
N MET A 1 -34.24 -9.49 18.74
CA MET A 1 -33.04 -9.28 19.58
C MET A 1 -32.66 -10.58 20.28
N PRO A 2 -31.54 -11.20 19.89
CA PRO A 2 -30.72 -11.93 20.86
C PRO A 2 -29.20 -11.71 20.69
N ARG A 3 -28.54 -11.62 21.85
CA ARG A 3 -27.14 -11.84 22.22
C ARG A 3 -26.02 -11.46 21.23
N LYS A 4 -25.39 -10.33 21.54
CA LYS A 4 -23.98 -10.04 21.19
C LYS A 4 -23.11 -11.20 21.68
N SER A 5 -22.54 -11.98 20.78
CA SER A 5 -21.43 -12.87 21.08
C SER A 5 -20.17 -12.02 21.24
N GLU A 6 -19.51 -12.18 22.38
CA GLU A 6 -18.19 -11.62 22.65
C GLU A 6 -17.21 -12.12 21.59
N LYS A 7 -16.70 -11.21 20.76
CA LYS A 7 -15.56 -11.48 19.89
C LYS A 7 -14.33 -11.61 20.77
N SER A 8 -13.91 -12.85 21.02
CA SER A 8 -12.57 -13.15 21.55
C SER A 8 -11.54 -12.73 20.51
N GLN A 9 -10.94 -11.55 20.70
CA GLN A 9 -9.78 -11.10 19.94
C GLN A 9 -8.56 -11.95 20.35
N PRO A 10 -7.75 -12.45 19.39
CA PRO A 10 -6.39 -12.84 19.73
C PRO A 10 -5.59 -11.55 19.97
N SER A 11 -5.29 -11.30 21.24
CA SER A 11 -4.34 -10.30 21.71
C SER A 11 -2.92 -10.73 21.35
N GLY A 12 -2.48 -10.36 20.15
CA GLY A 12 -1.08 -10.49 19.73
C GLY A 12 -0.62 -9.20 19.09
N ARG A 13 -0.02 -8.28 19.86
CA ARG A 13 0.84 -7.24 19.29
C ARG A 13 2.04 -7.94 18.66
N ALA A 14 1.96 -8.28 17.38
CA ALA A 14 3.14 -8.63 16.61
C ALA A 14 3.96 -7.34 16.43
N ALA A 15 4.87 -7.08 17.37
CA ALA A 15 5.87 -6.03 17.20
C ALA A 15 6.76 -6.43 16.02
N THR A 16 6.58 -5.77 14.88
CA THR A 16 7.50 -5.87 13.74
C THR A 16 8.82 -5.22 14.13
N SER A 17 9.70 -6.03 14.72
CA SER A 17 11.11 -5.71 14.98
C SER A 17 11.86 -5.54 13.65
N THR A 18 11.58 -4.44 12.96
CA THR A 18 12.29 -4.04 11.74
C THR A 18 13.52 -3.24 12.13
N LYS A 19 14.66 -3.54 11.49
CA LYS A 19 15.93 -2.90 11.85
C LYS A 19 15.91 -1.43 11.43
N PRO A 20 16.41 -0.50 12.27
CA PRO A 20 16.60 0.89 11.85
C PRO A 20 17.55 1.00 10.64
N ILE A 21 17.28 1.93 9.74
CA ILE A 21 18.11 2.22 8.56
C ILE A 21 18.92 3.47 8.85
N GLY A 22 20.25 3.44 8.71
CA GLY A 22 21.12 4.62 8.82
C GLY A 22 21.00 5.42 10.14
N ALA A 23 20.36 4.85 11.17
CA ALA A 23 19.88 5.59 12.33
C ALA A 23 20.86 5.58 13.50
N GLY A 24 22.07 6.10 13.29
CA GLY A 24 23.05 6.32 14.35
C GLY A 24 22.57 7.34 15.40
N PRO A 25 23.17 7.40 16.60
CA PRO A 25 22.72 8.28 17.69
C PRO A 25 22.59 9.76 17.29
N LEU A 26 23.56 10.27 16.53
CA LEU A 26 23.54 11.64 16.03
C LEU A 26 22.40 11.90 15.04
N ALA A 27 22.16 10.98 14.10
CA ALA A 27 21.09 11.10 13.11
C ALA A 27 19.72 11.14 13.80
N ARG A 28 19.48 10.24 14.76
CA ARG A 28 18.24 10.22 15.56
C ARG A 28 18.04 11.54 16.31
N TRP A 29 19.09 12.01 16.99
CA TRP A 29 19.05 13.25 17.75
C TRP A 29 18.74 14.46 16.87
N LEU A 30 19.42 14.61 15.73
CA LEU A 30 19.19 15.70 14.77
C LEU A 30 17.75 15.67 14.23
N THR A 31 17.27 14.51 13.80
CA THR A 31 15.90 14.34 13.29
C THR A 31 14.87 14.74 14.33
N ILE A 32 15.00 14.28 15.58
CA ILE A 32 14.04 14.59 16.65
C ILE A 32 14.11 16.08 17.02
N CYS A 33 15.30 16.65 17.16
CA CYS A 33 15.45 18.08 17.44
C CYS A 33 14.80 18.93 16.35
N PHE A 34 14.99 18.59 15.08
CA PHE A 34 14.36 19.29 13.96
C PHE A 34 12.83 19.18 14.00
N VAL A 35 12.29 17.97 14.20
CA VAL A 35 10.84 17.74 14.30
C VAL A 35 10.25 18.52 15.48
N LYS A 36 10.91 18.53 16.64
CA LYS A 36 10.46 19.28 17.83
C LYS A 36 10.50 20.78 17.60
N MET A 37 11.59 21.30 17.04
CA MET A 37 11.75 22.71 16.70
C MET A 37 10.64 23.17 15.76
N ARG A 38 10.42 22.44 14.66
CA ARG A 38 9.39 22.80 13.67
C ARG A 38 7.96 22.69 14.20
N ASN A 39 7.72 21.79 15.17
CA ASN A 39 6.42 21.67 15.81
C ASN A 39 6.16 22.72 16.90
N GLN A 40 7.12 23.60 17.22
CA GLN A 40 6.84 24.75 18.09
C GLN A 40 5.81 25.68 17.46
N THR A 41 4.85 26.13 18.27
CA THR A 41 3.66 26.87 17.85
C THR A 41 3.97 28.11 17.02
N TYR A 42 5.08 28.79 17.32
CA TYR A 42 5.54 29.97 16.58
C TYR A 42 5.96 29.62 15.14
N ILE A 43 6.73 28.55 14.95
CA ILE A 43 7.20 28.12 13.62
C ILE A 43 6.06 27.52 12.78
N ARG A 44 5.11 26.82 13.41
CA ARG A 44 3.90 26.30 12.74
C ARG A 44 3.04 27.40 12.10
N ARG A 45 2.95 28.58 12.73
CA ARG A 45 2.17 29.71 12.20
C ARG A 45 2.76 30.28 10.91
N VAL A 46 4.09 30.18 10.75
CA VAL A 46 4.81 30.68 9.59
C VAL A 46 4.89 29.62 8.47
N TRP A 47 4.80 28.33 8.79
CA TRP A 47 4.98 27.22 7.86
C TRP A 47 3.70 26.37 7.72
N LYS A 48 2.76 26.81 6.87
CA LYS A 48 1.47 26.13 6.58
C LYS A 48 1.63 24.88 5.68
N ARG A 49 2.15 23.78 6.22
CA ARG A 49 2.24 22.47 5.51
C ARG A 49 1.46 21.38 6.28
N PRO A 50 0.99 20.32 5.59
CA PRO A 50 0.20 19.27 6.22
C PRO A 50 0.95 18.60 7.39
N PRO A 51 0.23 18.15 8.44
CA PRO A 51 0.84 17.50 9.59
C PRO A 51 1.54 16.20 9.18
N GLY A 52 2.72 15.94 9.76
CA GLY A 52 3.46 14.68 9.58
C GLY A 52 4.53 14.68 8.49
N LEU A 53 4.54 15.63 7.56
CA LEU A 53 5.53 15.73 6.48
C LEU A 53 6.36 17.03 6.57
N LEU A 54 7.66 16.91 6.84
CA LEU A 54 8.56 18.05 7.02
C LEU A 54 9.64 18.08 5.94
N THR A 55 9.64 19.12 5.12
CA THR A 55 10.70 19.36 4.11
C THR A 55 11.83 20.22 4.65
N VAL A 56 13.09 19.82 4.43
CA VAL A 56 14.30 20.56 4.85
C VAL A 56 15.49 20.24 3.95
N PHE A 57 16.14 21.24 3.36
CA PHE A 57 17.33 21.09 2.50
C PHE A 57 17.23 19.95 1.46
N GLY A 58 16.14 19.90 0.68
CA GLY A 58 15.93 18.85 -0.33
C GLY A 58 15.54 17.47 0.24
N ARG A 59 15.38 17.36 1.56
CA ARG A 59 14.92 16.14 2.23
C ARG A 59 13.50 16.27 2.73
N CYS A 60 12.90 15.13 2.99
CA CYS A 60 11.59 14.98 3.58
C CYS A 60 11.69 14.11 4.85
N ILE A 61 10.95 14.49 5.89
CA ILE A 61 10.81 13.72 7.13
C ILE A 61 9.33 13.36 7.29
N LYS A 62 9.02 12.07 7.23
CA LYS A 62 7.69 11.51 7.53
C LYS A 62 7.69 11.04 8.99
N VAL A 63 6.63 11.37 9.73
CA VAL A 63 6.46 10.97 11.13
C VAL A 63 5.10 10.34 11.34
N TYR A 64 5.08 9.09 11.82
CA TYR A 64 3.85 8.35 12.10
C TYR A 64 3.63 8.14 13.59
N PRO A 65 2.36 8.08 14.04
CA PRO A 65 2.00 7.78 15.43
C PRO A 65 2.00 6.28 15.76
N PHE A 66 2.65 5.44 14.95
CA PHE A 66 2.75 3.99 15.15
C PHE A 66 4.16 3.50 14.82
N GLU A 67 4.52 2.34 15.38
CA GLU A 67 5.84 1.71 15.24
C GLU A 67 5.84 0.75 14.04
N ASN A 68 6.27 1.23 12.87
CA ASN A 68 6.35 0.42 11.66
C ASN A 68 7.37 1.04 10.68
N LEU A 69 8.43 0.31 10.32
CA LEU A 69 9.40 0.75 9.32
C LEU A 69 9.17 0.13 7.93
N ALA A 70 8.04 -0.55 7.69
CA ALA A 70 7.77 -1.23 6.43
C ALA A 70 7.89 -0.32 5.21
N GLU A 71 7.39 0.93 5.25
CA GLU A 71 7.52 1.87 4.13
C GLU A 71 9.00 2.17 3.80
N ALA A 72 9.84 2.34 4.82
CA ALA A 72 11.26 2.62 4.61
C ALA A 72 12.01 1.41 4.02
N HIS A 73 11.69 0.21 4.52
CA HIS A 73 12.24 -1.04 3.98
C HIS A 73 11.72 -1.33 2.57
N ALA A 74 10.47 -1.01 2.27
CA ALA A 74 9.90 -1.15 0.93
C ALA A 74 10.64 -0.29 -0.09
N MET A 75 10.89 0.99 0.23
CA MET A 75 11.68 1.86 -0.65
C MET A 75 13.12 1.34 -0.83
N GLN A 76 13.78 0.85 0.22
CA GLN A 76 15.12 0.25 0.07
C GLN A 76 15.10 -1.01 -0.78
N PHE A 77 14.10 -1.88 -0.57
CA PHE A 77 13.94 -3.11 -1.30
C PHE A 77 13.70 -2.83 -2.79
N VAL A 78 12.75 -1.97 -3.13
CA VAL A 78 12.45 -1.60 -4.52
C VAL A 78 13.68 -0.99 -5.19
N ALA A 79 14.36 -0.04 -4.54
CA ALA A 79 15.58 0.57 -5.10
C ALA A 79 16.73 -0.43 -5.35
N GLN A 80 16.74 -1.56 -4.64
CA GLN A 80 17.74 -2.61 -4.83
C GLN A 80 17.35 -3.63 -5.89
N GLN A 81 16.04 -3.85 -6.10
CA GLN A 81 15.54 -4.89 -6.99
C GLN A 81 15.12 -4.36 -8.36
N THR A 82 14.93 -3.05 -8.52
CA THR A 82 14.39 -2.44 -9.74
C THR A 82 15.06 -1.12 -10.09
N SER A 83 14.75 -0.61 -11.28
CA SER A 83 15.08 0.72 -11.77
C SER A 83 14.04 1.79 -11.40
N ILE A 84 12.97 1.39 -10.69
CA ILE A 84 11.87 2.29 -10.33
C ILE A 84 12.40 3.43 -9.46
N PRO A 85 12.17 4.70 -9.83
CA PRO A 85 12.64 5.81 -9.03
C PRO A 85 11.83 5.89 -7.74
N VAL A 86 12.49 5.70 -6.59
CA VAL A 86 11.89 5.83 -5.26
C VAL A 86 12.72 6.78 -4.39
N PRO A 87 12.13 7.43 -3.37
CA PRO A 87 12.90 8.26 -2.45
C PRO A 87 14.00 7.45 -1.76
N LYS A 88 15.25 7.94 -1.83
CA LYS A 88 16.35 7.32 -1.09
C LYS A 88 16.13 7.53 0.40
N VAL A 89 16.04 6.43 1.15
CA VAL A 89 15.98 6.46 2.61
C VAL A 89 17.38 6.70 3.19
N HIS A 90 17.53 7.79 3.94
CA HIS A 90 18.78 8.13 4.64
C HIS A 90 18.76 7.65 6.08
N CYS A 91 17.61 7.73 6.74
CA CYS A 91 17.46 7.37 8.14
C CYS A 91 16.02 6.93 8.42
N ALA A 92 15.83 5.76 9.04
CA ALA A 92 14.52 5.31 9.49
C ALA A 92 14.62 4.63 10.87
N PHE A 93 13.78 5.03 11.81
CA PHE A 93 13.81 4.47 13.17
C PHE A 93 12.49 4.71 13.93
N VAL A 94 12.29 3.89 14.95
CA VAL A 94 11.21 4.05 15.92
C VAL A 94 11.78 4.69 17.20
N GLN A 95 11.08 5.68 17.74
CA GLN A 95 11.37 6.26 19.04
C GLN A 95 10.10 6.78 19.72
N ASN A 96 9.85 6.34 20.96
CA ASN A 96 8.69 6.72 21.77
C ASN A 96 7.34 6.48 21.07
N GLY A 97 7.11 5.29 20.51
CA GLY A 97 5.85 4.96 19.83
C GLY A 97 5.68 5.60 18.45
N LYS A 98 6.70 6.28 17.93
CA LYS A 98 6.62 7.00 16.65
C LYS A 98 7.68 6.51 15.68
N THR A 99 7.28 6.39 14.43
CA THR A 99 8.22 6.14 13.34
C THR A 99 8.67 7.45 12.73
N TYR A 100 9.97 7.52 12.43
CA TYR A 100 10.61 8.63 11.71
C TYR A 100 11.28 8.08 10.47
N ILE A 101 10.99 8.67 9.30
CA ILE A 101 11.64 8.33 8.03
C ILE A 101 12.18 9.63 7.43
N VAL A 102 13.49 9.70 7.26
CA VAL A 102 14.21 10.77 6.56
C VAL A 102 14.62 10.23 5.19
N MET A 103 14.14 10.87 4.14
CA MET A 103 14.35 10.46 2.76
C MET A 103 14.54 11.66 1.84
N ASP A 104 14.96 11.41 0.60
CA ASP A 104 14.98 12.45 -0.42
C ASP A 104 13.57 12.99 -0.69
N ARG A 105 13.47 14.30 -0.94
CA ARG A 105 12.28 14.89 -1.54
C ARG A 105 12.43 14.76 -3.05
N ILE A 106 11.56 14.00 -3.70
CA ILE A 106 11.49 13.96 -5.16
C ILE A 106 11.14 15.34 -5.71
N ASP A 107 11.95 15.82 -6.64
CA ASP A 107 11.70 17.08 -7.34
C ASP A 107 10.86 16.82 -8.59
N GLY A 108 9.56 16.90 -8.42
CA GLY A 108 8.57 16.71 -9.46
C GLY A 108 7.20 17.20 -9.00
N GLN A 109 6.22 17.10 -9.89
CA GLN A 109 4.81 17.37 -9.58
C GLN A 109 4.04 16.06 -9.51
N MET A 110 3.06 15.97 -8.61
CA MET A 110 2.13 14.84 -8.60
C MET A 110 1.40 14.80 -9.94
N VAL A 111 1.38 13.64 -10.59
CA VAL A 111 0.86 13.47 -11.96
C VAL A 111 -0.60 13.91 -12.10
N GLY A 112 -1.41 13.75 -11.04
CA GLY A 112 -2.81 14.16 -11.07
C GLY A 112 -3.00 15.67 -11.19
N ARG A 113 -1.99 16.50 -10.86
CA ARG A 113 -2.08 17.96 -11.06
C ARG A 113 -2.02 18.26 -12.55
N GLY A 114 -3.14 18.74 -13.09
CA GLY A 114 -3.26 19.10 -14.51
C GLY A 114 -3.36 17.89 -15.43
N TRP A 115 -3.62 16.68 -14.92
CA TRP A 115 -3.76 15.46 -15.73
C TRP A 115 -4.77 15.64 -16.87
N GLN A 116 -5.94 16.19 -16.58
CA GLN A 116 -7.01 16.40 -17.56
C GLN A 116 -6.67 17.43 -18.64
N SER A 117 -5.70 18.32 -18.40
CA SER A 117 -5.22 19.28 -19.39
C SER A 117 -4.06 18.78 -20.25
N ARG A 118 -3.54 17.57 -20.00
CA ARG A 118 -2.43 17.00 -20.78
C ARG A 118 -2.92 16.50 -22.13
N SER A 119 -2.06 16.55 -23.14
CA SER A 119 -2.33 15.92 -24.44
C SER A 119 -2.39 14.40 -24.31
N TYR A 120 -2.99 13.75 -25.30
CA TYR A 120 -3.05 12.29 -25.38
C TYR A 120 -1.65 11.67 -25.38
N GLU A 121 -0.71 12.22 -26.16
CA GLU A 121 0.67 11.73 -26.28
C GLU A 121 1.42 11.82 -24.96
N SER A 122 1.23 12.92 -24.24
CA SER A 122 1.82 13.16 -22.92
C SER A 122 1.30 12.15 -21.89
N LYS A 123 -0.02 11.94 -21.84
CA LYS A 123 -0.64 10.92 -21.00
C LYS A 123 -0.11 9.53 -21.34
N LYS A 124 -0.14 9.16 -22.63
CA LYS A 124 0.32 7.86 -23.12
C LYS A 124 1.76 7.59 -22.72
N ARG A 125 2.67 8.56 -22.88
CA ARG A 125 4.09 8.42 -22.52
C ARG A 125 4.28 8.14 -21.03
N ILE A 126 3.49 8.77 -20.17
CA ILE A 126 3.52 8.52 -18.72
C ILE A 126 2.96 7.13 -18.41
N LEU A 127 1.82 6.76 -19.00
CA LEU A 127 1.18 5.46 -18.76
C LEU A 127 2.06 4.29 -19.26
N ASP A 128 2.76 4.45 -20.39
CA ASP A 128 3.72 3.46 -20.90
C ASP A 128 4.90 3.26 -19.92
N GLN A 129 5.43 4.34 -19.34
CA GLN A 129 6.47 4.25 -18.30
C GLN A 129 5.95 3.54 -17.05
N LEU A 130 4.75 3.89 -16.58
CA LEU A 130 4.12 3.25 -15.43
C LEU A 130 3.90 1.75 -15.69
N ARG A 131 3.48 1.36 -16.89
CA ARG A 131 3.34 -0.05 -17.28
C ARG A 131 4.67 -0.79 -17.16
N GLY A 132 5.76 -0.18 -17.65
CA GLY A 132 7.10 -0.72 -17.50
C GLY A 132 7.49 -0.92 -16.03
N MET A 133 7.23 0.08 -15.19
CA MET A 133 7.52 0.02 -13.75
C MET A 133 6.68 -1.03 -13.02
N VAL A 134 5.39 -1.17 -13.33
CA VAL A 134 4.52 -2.19 -12.75
C VAL A 134 4.98 -3.60 -13.14
N ASN A 135 5.37 -3.79 -14.41
CA ASN A 135 5.91 -5.06 -14.88
C ASN A 135 7.24 -5.41 -14.20
N GLU A 136 8.12 -4.42 -14.03
CA GLU A 136 9.37 -4.61 -13.30
C GLU A 136 9.12 -4.99 -11.84
N LEU A 137 8.22 -4.28 -11.15
CA LEU A 137 7.81 -4.56 -9.78
C LEU A 137 7.27 -5.99 -9.61
N ARG A 138 6.38 -6.41 -10.53
CA ARG A 138 5.80 -7.76 -10.56
C ARG A 138 6.81 -8.85 -10.91
N SER A 139 7.92 -8.51 -11.55
CA SER A 139 8.97 -9.45 -11.92
C SER A 139 9.94 -9.78 -10.77
N ILE A 140 9.89 -9.02 -9.68
CA ILE A 140 10.73 -9.26 -8.50
C ILE A 140 10.40 -10.65 -7.95
N ARG A 141 11.41 -11.52 -7.94
CA ARG A 141 11.29 -12.86 -7.36
C ARG A 141 11.64 -12.84 -5.88
N ARG A 142 10.75 -13.37 -5.05
CA ARG A 142 11.06 -13.63 -3.66
C ARG A 142 12.01 -14.83 -3.56
N VAL A 143 13.12 -14.66 -2.86
CA VAL A 143 14.11 -15.74 -2.63
C VAL A 143 14.33 -15.89 -1.12
N PRO A 144 14.05 -17.07 -0.53
CA PRO A 144 13.43 -18.24 -1.16
C PRO A 144 11.98 -17.97 -1.60
N GLU A 145 11.46 -18.78 -2.52
CA GLU A 145 10.05 -18.74 -2.89
C GLU A 145 9.18 -18.95 -1.65
N SER A 146 8.05 -18.25 -1.59
CA SER A 146 7.18 -18.24 -0.42
C SER A 146 5.75 -17.92 -0.84
N THR A 147 4.80 -18.67 -0.30
CA THR A 147 3.35 -18.46 -0.45
C THR A 147 2.77 -17.46 0.57
N VAL A 148 3.61 -16.95 1.47
CA VAL A 148 3.18 -16.10 2.59
C VAL A 148 2.80 -14.71 2.09
N VAL A 149 1.51 -14.36 2.21
CA VAL A 149 0.98 -13.01 1.99
C VAL A 149 1.46 -12.12 3.14
N SER A 150 2.24 -11.10 2.82
CA SER A 150 2.95 -10.33 3.84
C SER A 150 3.40 -8.96 3.34
N GLY A 151 3.85 -8.10 4.25
CA GLY A 151 4.66 -6.93 3.89
C GLY A 151 6.02 -7.33 3.31
N VAL A 152 6.82 -6.33 2.93
CA VAL A 152 8.11 -6.49 2.25
C VAL A 152 9.09 -7.43 2.96
N GLU A 153 9.19 -7.36 4.29
CA GLU A 153 10.10 -8.20 5.09
C GLU A 153 9.43 -9.47 5.67
N GLY A 154 8.26 -9.86 5.16
CA GLY A 154 7.56 -11.06 5.65
C GLY A 154 6.66 -10.84 6.87
N GLY A 155 6.54 -9.61 7.36
CA GLY A 155 5.65 -9.23 8.47
C GLY A 155 4.23 -8.85 8.03
N PRO A 156 3.42 -8.28 8.92
CA PRO A 156 2.14 -7.67 8.56
C PRO A 156 2.31 -6.54 7.54
N PHE A 157 1.27 -6.30 6.74
CA PHE A 157 1.17 -5.20 5.79
C PHE A 157 0.01 -4.28 6.14
N CYS A 158 0.03 -3.05 5.62
CA CYS A 158 -1.04 -2.08 5.79
C CYS A 158 -1.87 -2.02 4.50
N ASP A 159 -3.19 -2.01 4.61
CA ASP A 159 -4.08 -1.67 3.50
C ASP A 159 -5.34 -1.03 4.09
N PRO A 160 -5.60 0.27 3.83
CA PRO A 160 -6.77 0.98 4.34
C PRO A 160 -8.12 0.38 3.92
N ARG A 161 -8.15 -0.50 2.91
CA ARG A 161 -9.35 -1.19 2.44
C ARG A 161 -9.71 -2.41 3.30
N LEU A 162 -8.82 -2.82 4.20
CA LEU A 162 -8.98 -4.03 5.00
C LEU A 162 -9.68 -3.78 6.34
N PRO A 163 -10.41 -4.80 6.85
CA PRO A 163 -11.16 -4.64 8.08
C PRO A 163 -10.41 -4.40 9.37
N SER A 164 -11.07 -3.70 10.30
CA SER A 164 -10.89 -3.81 11.76
C SER A 164 -9.55 -3.35 12.38
N THR A 165 -8.44 -3.43 11.67
CA THR A 165 -7.10 -3.12 12.17
C THR A 165 -6.24 -2.55 11.04
N LEU A 166 -5.28 -1.69 11.40
CA LEU A 166 -4.37 -1.03 10.45
C LEU A 166 -3.37 -2.00 9.79
N PHE A 167 -3.05 -3.12 10.45
CA PHE A 167 -2.04 -4.08 9.99
C PHE A 167 -2.62 -5.49 9.90
N TRP A 168 -2.39 -6.14 8.78
CA TRP A 168 -2.92 -7.46 8.44
C TRP A 168 -1.83 -8.48 8.16
N GLY A 169 -2.11 -9.75 8.47
CA GLY A 169 -1.21 -10.85 8.24
C GLY A 169 0.00 -10.89 9.20
N PRO A 170 1.09 -11.59 8.84
CA PRO A 170 1.23 -12.36 7.60
C PRO A 170 0.26 -13.56 7.54
N PHE A 171 -0.12 -13.97 6.34
CA PHE A 171 -0.94 -15.16 6.09
C PHE A 171 -0.12 -16.22 5.37
N ALA A 172 -0.22 -17.49 5.75
CA ALA A 172 0.64 -18.53 5.19
C ALA A 172 0.39 -18.78 3.68
N THR A 173 -0.85 -18.55 3.23
CA THR A 173 -1.27 -18.70 1.84
C THR A 173 -2.24 -17.60 1.41
N ILE A 174 -2.47 -17.47 0.10
CA ILE A 174 -3.55 -16.62 -0.45
C ILE A 174 -4.91 -17.09 0.07
N ARG A 175 -5.10 -18.40 0.28
CA ARG A 175 -6.35 -18.97 0.83
C ARG A 175 -6.63 -18.47 2.23
N ASP A 176 -5.62 -18.46 3.11
CA ASP A 176 -5.74 -17.94 4.48
C ASP A 176 -6.08 -16.44 4.48
N PHE A 177 -5.46 -15.69 3.56
CA PHE A 177 -5.78 -14.28 3.37
C PHE A 177 -7.24 -14.09 2.92
N HIS A 178 -7.70 -14.84 1.92
CA HIS A 178 -9.09 -14.80 1.46
C HIS A 178 -10.09 -15.19 2.54
N GLN A 179 -9.76 -16.17 3.37
CA GLN A 179 -10.60 -16.57 4.51
C GLN A 179 -10.72 -15.42 5.52
N ALA A 180 -9.62 -14.71 5.81
CA ALA A 180 -9.64 -13.54 6.67
C ALA A 180 -10.47 -12.39 6.07
N LEU A 181 -10.44 -12.19 4.74
CA LEU A 181 -11.24 -11.16 4.05
C LEU A 181 -12.75 -11.35 4.21
N VAL A 182 -13.22 -12.57 4.40
CA VAL A 182 -14.65 -12.91 4.57
C VAL A 182 -15.00 -13.22 6.02
N ASN A 183 -14.34 -12.54 6.98
CA ASN A 183 -14.56 -12.72 8.41
C ASN A 183 -14.40 -14.18 8.91
N ASN A 184 -13.46 -14.92 8.31
CA ASN A 184 -13.16 -16.33 8.59
C ASN A 184 -14.30 -17.32 8.26
N ILE A 185 -15.23 -16.94 7.37
CA ILE A 185 -16.18 -17.90 6.79
C ILE A 185 -15.40 -18.98 6.03
N ASP A 186 -15.72 -20.24 6.32
CA ASP A 186 -15.19 -21.38 5.57
C ASP A 186 -15.90 -21.49 4.21
N PHE A 187 -15.35 -20.81 3.21
CA PHE A 187 -15.85 -20.80 1.84
C PHE A 187 -15.61 -22.13 1.09
N GLN A 188 -15.01 -23.16 1.71
CA GLN A 188 -14.98 -24.50 1.12
C GLN A 188 -16.35 -25.19 1.21
N VAL A 189 -17.09 -24.89 2.28
CA VAL A 189 -18.40 -25.51 2.56
C VAL A 189 -19.55 -24.52 2.51
N ALA A 190 -19.27 -23.22 2.69
CA ALA A 190 -20.31 -22.20 2.70
C ALA A 190 -20.98 -22.08 1.33
N ASN A 191 -22.30 -21.96 1.38
CA ASN A 191 -23.17 -21.61 0.28
C ASN A 191 -24.16 -20.54 0.78
N SER A 192 -24.30 -19.46 0.02
CA SER A 192 -25.22 -18.37 0.35
C SER A 192 -26.69 -18.67 0.07
N ASP A 193 -27.03 -19.83 -0.49
CA ASP A 193 -28.41 -20.28 -0.74
C ASP A 193 -29.27 -20.24 0.54
N SER A 194 -28.66 -20.57 1.68
CA SER A 194 -29.30 -20.49 3.01
C SER A 194 -29.42 -19.07 3.58
N MET A 195 -28.77 -18.07 2.97
CA MET A 195 -28.80 -16.66 3.39
C MET A 195 -29.85 -15.83 2.64
N GLY A 196 -30.37 -16.34 1.52
CA GLY A 196 -31.37 -15.68 0.68
C GLY A 196 -30.86 -15.36 -0.74
N PRO A 197 -31.76 -15.20 -1.72
CA PRO A 197 -31.39 -14.96 -3.13
C PRO A 197 -30.55 -13.67 -3.32
N GLU A 198 -30.68 -12.70 -2.42
CA GLU A 198 -29.94 -11.45 -2.43
C GLU A 198 -28.44 -11.59 -2.09
N TYR A 199 -27.99 -12.77 -1.66
CA TYR A 199 -26.59 -13.11 -1.39
C TYR A 199 -26.01 -14.07 -2.44
N SER A 200 -26.71 -14.32 -3.55
CA SER A 200 -26.29 -15.31 -4.56
C SER A 200 -24.93 -15.03 -5.18
N ASP A 201 -24.53 -13.76 -5.29
CA ASP A 201 -23.21 -13.31 -5.76
C ASP A 201 -22.05 -13.74 -4.82
N LEU A 202 -22.30 -14.01 -3.53
CA LEU A 202 -21.28 -14.60 -2.64
C LEU A 202 -20.83 -15.99 -3.10
N ASN A 203 -21.68 -16.75 -3.80
CA ASN A 203 -21.29 -18.05 -4.32
C ASN A 203 -20.22 -17.93 -5.40
N ASP A 204 -20.28 -16.88 -6.23
CA ASP A 204 -19.25 -16.58 -7.23
C ASP A 204 -17.93 -16.17 -6.56
N LEU A 205 -18.00 -15.31 -5.54
CA LEU A 205 -16.82 -14.93 -4.73
C LEU A 205 -16.16 -16.15 -4.07
N PHE A 206 -16.95 -17.02 -3.44
CA PHE A 206 -16.44 -18.23 -2.82
C PHE A 206 -15.87 -19.21 -3.85
N ALA A 207 -16.50 -19.32 -5.03
CA ALA A 207 -15.98 -20.14 -6.13
C ALA A 207 -14.64 -19.62 -6.65
N PHE A 208 -14.49 -18.30 -6.74
CA PHE A 208 -13.24 -17.66 -7.08
C PHE A 208 -12.14 -17.94 -6.04
N TYR A 209 -12.43 -17.75 -4.74
CA TYR A 209 -11.46 -18.05 -3.67
C TYR A 209 -11.07 -19.53 -3.52
N ARG A 210 -11.93 -20.46 -3.98
CA ARG A 210 -11.55 -21.88 -4.03
C ARG A 210 -10.46 -22.15 -5.08
N GLN A 211 -10.37 -21.30 -6.10
CA GLN A 211 -9.44 -21.41 -7.23
C GLN A 211 -8.20 -20.51 -7.10
N SER A 212 -7.95 -19.98 -5.90
CA SER A 212 -6.88 -19.00 -5.69
C SER A 212 -5.51 -19.50 -6.14
N PRO A 213 -4.74 -18.67 -6.84
CA PRO A 213 -3.39 -19.03 -7.26
C PRO A 213 -2.46 -19.15 -6.06
N GLU A 214 -1.32 -19.81 -6.25
CA GLU A 214 -0.27 -19.92 -5.23
C GLU A 214 0.81 -18.82 -5.38
N THR A 215 0.84 -18.15 -6.53
CA THR A 215 1.88 -17.15 -6.84
C THR A 215 1.53 -15.78 -6.28
N LEU A 216 2.50 -15.20 -5.57
CA LEU A 216 2.47 -13.82 -5.10
C LEU A 216 3.34 -12.93 -5.99
N VAL A 217 2.97 -11.66 -6.07
CA VAL A 217 3.81 -10.60 -6.66
C VAL A 217 4.02 -9.50 -5.65
N PHE A 218 5.07 -8.71 -5.82
CA PHE A 218 5.24 -7.51 -5.03
C PHE A 218 4.37 -6.39 -5.62
N THR A 219 3.55 -5.77 -4.78
CA THR A 219 2.62 -4.70 -5.15
C THR A 219 2.94 -3.42 -4.39
N HIS A 220 2.63 -2.27 -4.97
CA HIS A 220 2.66 -0.98 -4.28
C HIS A 220 1.45 -0.83 -3.36
N GLY A 221 0.25 -1.19 -3.83
CA GLY A 221 -0.99 -1.15 -3.03
C GLY A 221 -1.67 0.23 -2.91
N ASP A 222 -1.07 1.30 -3.44
CA ASP A 222 -1.66 2.65 -3.55
C ASP A 222 -0.97 3.41 -4.70
N LEU A 223 -0.91 2.79 -5.88
CA LEU A 223 -0.33 3.42 -7.08
C LEU A 223 -1.29 4.46 -7.68
N SER A 224 -1.65 5.46 -6.87
CA SER A 224 -2.55 6.54 -7.22
C SER A 224 -1.83 7.74 -7.83
N TRP A 225 -2.58 8.62 -8.49
CA TRP A 225 -2.08 9.88 -9.07
C TRP A 225 -1.39 10.82 -8.07
N ARG A 226 -1.61 10.63 -6.76
CA ARG A 226 -0.95 11.40 -5.69
C ARG A 226 0.47 10.91 -5.43
N ASN A 227 0.74 9.66 -5.78
CA ASN A 227 1.95 8.93 -5.43
C ASN A 227 2.91 8.78 -6.62
N ILE A 228 2.51 9.28 -7.79
CA ILE A 228 3.34 9.31 -9.00
C ILE A 228 3.83 10.75 -9.21
N MET A 229 5.15 10.92 -9.24
CA MET A 229 5.83 12.19 -9.43
C MET A 229 6.38 12.29 -10.84
N VAL A 230 6.10 13.39 -11.54
CA VAL A 230 6.55 13.64 -12.91
C VAL A 230 7.34 14.94 -13.04
N ASN A 231 8.28 14.96 -13.98
CA ASN A 231 8.92 16.17 -14.50
C ASN A 231 8.69 16.22 -16.02
N GLY A 232 7.90 17.17 -16.50
CA GLY A 232 7.37 17.09 -17.86
C GLY A 232 6.57 15.81 -18.05
N ASP A 233 6.97 14.99 -19.00
CA ASP A 233 6.36 13.69 -19.33
C ASP A 233 7.12 12.50 -18.73
N ASP A 234 8.19 12.73 -17.96
CA ASP A 234 9.01 11.68 -17.35
C ASP A 234 8.54 11.36 -15.93
N VAL A 235 8.39 10.08 -15.61
CA VAL A 235 8.12 9.62 -14.23
C VAL A 235 9.45 9.64 -13.46
N VAL A 236 9.54 10.52 -12.46
CA VAL A 236 10.76 10.78 -11.68
C VAL A 236 10.68 10.27 -10.23
N GLY A 237 9.55 9.70 -9.83
CA GLY A 237 9.43 9.08 -8.52
C GLY A 237 8.08 8.42 -8.26
N ILE A 238 8.10 7.28 -7.59
CA ILE A 238 6.95 6.63 -6.96
C ILE A 238 7.13 6.70 -5.45
N ILE A 239 6.15 7.25 -4.75
CA ILE A 239 6.21 7.52 -3.30
C ILE A 239 5.07 6.80 -2.55
N ASP A 240 5.12 6.83 -1.22
CA ASP A 240 4.06 6.27 -0.36
C ASP A 240 3.92 4.74 -0.38
N TRP A 241 5.04 4.06 -0.12
CA TRP A 241 5.16 2.59 -0.16
C TRP A 241 4.63 1.88 1.09
N GLU A 242 3.81 2.54 1.92
CA GLU A 242 3.37 1.99 3.21
C GLU A 242 2.40 0.80 3.07
N THR A 243 1.70 0.72 1.94
CA THR A 243 0.75 -0.35 1.61
C THR A 243 1.36 -1.48 0.78
N SER A 244 2.67 -1.43 0.55
CA SER A 244 3.36 -2.41 -0.29
C SER A 244 3.54 -3.76 0.38
N GLY A 245 3.55 -4.82 -0.41
CA GLY A 245 3.65 -6.18 0.08
C GLY A 245 3.67 -7.25 -1.00
N TRP A 246 3.88 -8.48 -0.56
CA TRP A 246 3.72 -9.71 -1.34
C TRP A 246 2.26 -10.14 -1.28
N LEU A 247 1.53 -9.88 -2.35
CA LEU A 247 0.07 -9.98 -2.42
C LEU A 247 -0.38 -10.71 -3.69
N PRO A 248 -1.65 -11.17 -3.75
CA PRO A 248 -2.20 -11.75 -4.98
C PRO A 248 -2.06 -10.79 -6.18
N PRO A 249 -1.83 -11.29 -7.41
CA PRO A 249 -1.62 -10.45 -8.59
C PRO A 249 -2.69 -9.40 -8.87
N TYR A 250 -3.95 -9.74 -8.58
CA TYR A 250 -5.10 -8.85 -8.77
C TYR A 250 -5.16 -7.69 -7.77
N TRP A 251 -4.43 -7.77 -6.66
CA TRP A 251 -4.55 -6.82 -5.56
C TRP A 251 -4.20 -5.39 -6.03
N GLU A 252 -3.12 -5.21 -6.80
CA GLU A 252 -2.73 -3.90 -7.35
C GLU A 252 -3.81 -3.30 -8.26
N TYR A 253 -4.44 -4.13 -9.11
CA TYR A 253 -5.47 -3.66 -10.04
C TYR A 253 -6.72 -3.19 -9.27
N THR A 254 -7.17 -3.97 -8.29
CA THR A 254 -8.31 -3.59 -7.44
C THR A 254 -8.02 -2.38 -6.57
N CYS A 255 -6.79 -2.25 -6.04
CA CYS A 255 -6.33 -1.04 -5.36
C CYS A 255 -6.44 0.16 -6.29
N ALA A 256 -5.80 0.11 -7.46
CA ALA A 256 -5.72 1.21 -8.41
C ALA A 256 -7.12 1.72 -8.77
N LYS A 257 -8.05 0.84 -9.18
CA LYS A 257 -9.44 1.18 -9.50
C LYS A 257 -10.17 1.92 -8.37
N MET A 258 -9.87 1.58 -7.12
CA MET A 258 -10.49 2.23 -5.97
C MET A 258 -9.84 3.59 -5.61
N VAL A 259 -8.50 3.69 -5.66
CA VAL A 259 -7.77 4.86 -5.10
C VAL A 259 -7.61 6.03 -6.08
N THR A 260 -7.75 5.80 -7.39
CA THR A 260 -7.60 6.83 -8.43
C THR A 260 -8.90 7.50 -8.86
N TYR A 261 -10.01 7.22 -8.18
CA TYR A 261 -11.32 7.80 -8.46
C TYR A 261 -11.22 9.33 -8.62
N ASN A 262 -11.80 9.86 -9.71
CA ASN A 262 -11.80 11.27 -10.15
C ASN A 262 -10.55 11.84 -10.83
N ALA A 263 -9.41 11.14 -10.85
CA ALA A 263 -8.20 11.67 -11.50
C ALA A 263 -7.80 10.91 -12.75
N PHE A 264 -7.83 9.57 -12.71
CA PHE A 264 -7.65 8.72 -13.87
C PHE A 264 -8.98 8.07 -14.24
N SER A 265 -9.21 7.88 -15.54
CA SER A 265 -10.32 7.03 -15.99
C SER A 265 -9.97 5.56 -15.80
N ASP A 266 -10.99 4.69 -15.86
CA ASP A 266 -10.78 3.25 -15.79
C ASP A 266 -9.90 2.75 -16.92
N GLU A 267 -10.07 3.29 -18.13
CA GLU A 267 -9.27 2.96 -19.30
C GLU A 267 -7.81 3.41 -19.13
N GLU A 268 -7.56 4.54 -18.47
CA GLU A 268 -6.20 5.00 -18.18
C GLU A 268 -5.50 4.05 -17.19
N ILE A 269 -6.22 3.48 -16.22
CA ILE A 269 -5.67 2.46 -15.30
C ILE A 269 -5.33 1.18 -16.05
N ASP A 270 -6.22 0.74 -16.93
CA ASP A 270 -6.04 -0.43 -17.78
C ASP A 270 -4.84 -0.30 -18.72
N MET A 271 -4.39 0.94 -18.96
CA MET A 271 -3.18 1.21 -19.74
C MET A 271 -1.88 0.97 -18.95
N TYR A 272 -1.85 0.88 -17.62
CA TYR A 272 -0.59 0.64 -16.90
C TYR A 272 -0.63 -0.50 -15.89
N VAL A 273 -1.81 -0.97 -15.50
CA VAL A 273 -2.00 -2.20 -14.74
C VAL A 273 -2.79 -3.18 -15.60
N GLU A 274 -2.30 -4.41 -15.73
CA GLU A 274 -3.01 -5.46 -16.48
C GLU A 274 -4.47 -5.58 -16.02
N PRO A 275 -5.46 -5.45 -16.92
CA PRO A 275 -6.87 -5.53 -16.56
C PRO A 275 -7.27 -6.91 -16.04
N MET A 276 -7.92 -6.92 -14.88
CA MET A 276 -8.40 -8.13 -14.20
C MET A 276 -9.88 -7.95 -13.81
N PRO A 277 -10.81 -7.87 -14.79
CA PRO A 277 -12.20 -7.48 -14.54
C PRO A 277 -12.98 -8.53 -13.71
N CYS A 278 -12.66 -9.82 -13.84
CA CYS A 278 -13.27 -10.86 -13.02
C CYS A 278 -12.89 -10.67 -11.55
N GLU A 279 -11.61 -10.47 -11.28
CA GLU A 279 -11.09 -10.26 -9.92
C GLU A 279 -11.56 -8.95 -9.31
N LEU A 280 -11.71 -7.90 -10.12
CA LEU A 280 -12.33 -6.64 -9.69
C LEU A 280 -13.78 -6.84 -9.27
N GLU A 281 -14.56 -7.61 -10.04
CA GLU A 281 -15.95 -7.90 -9.68
C GLU A 281 -16.04 -8.71 -8.37
N MET A 282 -15.14 -9.68 -8.18
CA MET A 282 -15.07 -10.42 -6.92
C MET A 282 -14.67 -9.53 -5.75
N ASP A 283 -13.75 -8.59 -5.94
CA ASP A 283 -13.40 -7.61 -4.91
C ASP A 283 -14.57 -6.65 -4.62
N ASN A 284 -15.36 -6.26 -5.62
CA ASN A 284 -16.57 -5.46 -5.42
C ASN A 284 -17.61 -6.21 -4.58
N ILE A 285 -17.86 -7.48 -4.88
CA ILE A 285 -18.75 -8.34 -4.06
C ILE A 285 -18.20 -8.45 -2.64
N ARG A 286 -16.89 -8.68 -2.47
CA ARG A 286 -16.26 -8.71 -1.15
C ARG A 286 -16.48 -7.39 -0.41
N GLN A 287 -16.27 -6.23 -1.06
CA GLN A 287 -16.48 -4.93 -0.43
C GLN A 287 -17.95 -4.67 -0.09
N LYS A 288 -18.89 -5.10 -0.93
CA LYS A 288 -20.34 -4.98 -0.69
C LYS A 288 -20.77 -5.66 0.61
N TYR A 289 -20.25 -6.86 0.92
CA TYR A 289 -20.67 -7.63 2.10
C TYR A 289 -19.71 -7.57 3.29
N PHE A 290 -18.42 -7.31 3.04
CA PHE A 290 -17.35 -7.38 4.04
C PHE A 290 -16.46 -6.12 4.05
N GLY A 291 -16.78 -5.10 3.25
CA GLY A 291 -16.13 -3.79 3.25
C GLY A 291 -16.65 -2.85 4.35
N PHE A 292 -16.08 -1.64 4.39
CA PHE A 292 -16.37 -0.57 5.38
C PHE A 292 -17.22 0.53 4.79
#